data_AF-A0A9Q1FEM2-F1
#
_entry.id   AF-A0A9Q1FEM2-F1
#
_cell.length_a   1.000
_cell.length_b   1.000
_cell.length_c   1.000
_cell.angle_alpha   90.00
_cell.angle_beta   90.00
_cell.angle_gamma   90.00
#
_symmetry.space_group_name_H-M   'P 1'
#
loop_
_entity.id
_entity.type
_entity.pdbx_description
1 polymer ?
#
loop_
_entity_poly.entity_id
_entity_poly.type
_entity_poly.pdbx_seq_one_letter_code
_entity_poly.pdbx_strand_id
1 'polypeptide(L)'
;MGDVMLHVANLSTMLSCMVLKLPQIFLLMKVKSTKGVSLRALLLELTGYIVFVTYQMYYEYPLPAFLEYPVLIFQDTILLFLILHYNGNLSQSVIYSTMFVGGWQLLTLQKWILDLAMSMCTFISAGSKFVQLQCLWESKDSSRVSALSWTMSSYTCMARIFTTVMTTGDLQVMARFIVMTVLNVWVTATVLYYRKGCKKQD
;
A
#
# COMPACT_ATOMS: atom_id res chain seq x y z
N MET A 1 19.95 -22.20 2.35
CA MET A 1 20.12 -20.95 1.57
C MET A 1 18.78 -20.24 1.36
N GLY A 2 17.70 -20.97 1.03
CA GLY A 2 16.34 -20.42 0.91
C GLY A 2 15.81 -19.70 2.16
N ASP A 3 15.98 -20.27 3.35
CA ASP A 3 15.47 -19.66 4.60
C ASP A 3 16.13 -18.32 4.95
N VAL A 4 17.44 -18.20 4.68
CA VAL A 4 18.19 -16.95 4.91
C VAL A 4 17.70 -15.86 3.95
N MET A 5 17.49 -16.18 2.67
CA MET A 5 16.93 -15.23 1.70
C MET A 5 15.51 -14.80 2.09
N LEU A 6 14.69 -15.71 2.61
CA LEU A 6 13.32 -15.44 3.02
C LEU A 6 13.26 -14.54 4.26
N HIS A 7 14.15 -14.76 5.24
CA HIS A 7 14.29 -13.88 6.40
C HIS A 7 14.79 -12.49 6.01
N VAL A 8 15.82 -12.40 5.17
CA VAL A 8 16.35 -11.11 4.71
C VAL A 8 15.28 -10.33 3.94
N ALA A 9 14.52 -10.99 3.06
CA ALA A 9 13.44 -10.36 2.31
C ALA A 9 12.37 -9.76 3.26
N ASN A 10 11.81 -10.57 4.16
CA ASN A 10 10.79 -10.12 5.11
C ASN A 10 11.30 -9.02 6.06
N LEU A 11 12.56 -9.12 6.53
CA LEU A 11 13.15 -8.09 7.38
C LEU A 11 13.34 -6.78 6.62
N SER A 12 13.82 -6.85 5.37
CA SER A 12 14.04 -5.67 4.53
C SER A 12 12.75 -4.93 4.18
N THR A 13 11.66 -5.66 3.91
CA THR A 13 10.35 -5.05 3.65
C THR A 13 9.77 -4.44 4.93
N MET A 14 9.86 -5.15 6.05
CA MET A 14 9.37 -4.66 7.34
C MET A 14 10.09 -3.37 7.79
N LEU A 15 11.42 -3.31 7.65
CA LEU A 15 12.21 -2.10 7.94
C LEU A 15 11.86 -0.95 6.99
N SER A 16 11.69 -1.24 5.70
CA SER A 16 11.30 -0.21 4.72
C SER A 16 9.92 0.37 5.05
N CYS A 17 8.94 -0.48 5.35
CA CYS A 17 7.59 -0.09 5.75
C CYS A 17 7.56 0.75 7.02
N MET A 18 8.36 0.39 8.03
CA MET A 18 8.49 1.15 9.28
C MET A 18 8.94 2.60 9.05
N VAL A 19 9.84 2.84 8.09
CA VAL A 19 10.44 4.16 7.84
C VAL A 19 9.58 5.03 6.91
N LEU A 20 8.79 4.43 6.02
CA LEU A 20 8.11 5.16 4.93
C LEU A 20 7.08 6.19 5.40
N LYS A 21 6.34 5.93 6.48
CA LYS A 21 5.26 6.84 6.95
C LYS A 21 5.68 7.82 8.04
N LEU A 22 6.82 7.58 8.69
CA LEU A 22 7.35 8.49 9.73
C LEU A 22 7.60 9.92 9.24
N PRO A 23 8.15 10.17 8.03
CA PRO A 23 8.30 11.52 7.50
C PRO A 23 6.97 12.25 7.32
N GLN A 24 5.93 11.52 6.89
CA GLN A 24 4.58 12.08 6.72
C GLN A 24 3.96 12.48 8.06
N ILE A 25 4.10 11.61 9.09
CA ILE A 25 3.62 11.89 10.45
C ILE A 25 4.36 13.12 11.02
N PHE A 26 5.69 13.17 10.89
CA PHE A 26 6.49 14.28 11.40
C PHE A 26 6.17 15.62 10.70
N LEU A 27 6.01 15.61 9.38
CA LEU A 27 5.58 16.78 8.62
C LEU A 27 4.22 17.28 9.07
N LEU A 28 3.25 16.37 9.25
CA LEU A 28 1.91 16.73 9.69
C LEU A 28 1.93 17.37 11.08
N MET A 29 2.70 16.82 12.03
CA MET A 29 2.88 17.41 13.36
C MET A 29 3.56 18.79 13.32
N LYS A 30 4.53 18.97 12.42
CA LYS A 30 5.28 20.22 12.28
C LYS A 30 4.46 21.34 11.63
N VAL A 31 3.72 21.02 10.57
CA VAL A 31 2.91 22.00 9.81
C VAL A 31 1.55 22.23 10.47
N LYS A 32 1.07 21.29 11.31
CA LYS A 32 -0.26 21.30 11.95
C LYS A 32 -1.39 21.57 10.94
N SER A 33 -1.18 21.16 9.69
CA SER A 33 -2.12 21.36 8.59
C SER A 33 -2.17 20.10 7.74
N THR A 34 -3.38 19.72 7.37
CA THR A 34 -3.68 18.54 6.54
C THR A 34 -3.49 18.81 5.04
N LYS A 35 -3.10 20.04 4.67
CA LYS A 35 -2.83 20.45 3.27
C LYS A 35 -1.68 19.60 2.69
N GLY A 36 -2.03 18.67 1.81
CA GLY A 36 -1.09 17.79 1.11
C GLY A 36 -1.29 16.29 1.38
N VAL A 37 -2.09 15.92 2.39
CA VAL A 37 -2.40 14.51 2.70
C VAL A 37 -3.86 14.22 2.33
N SER A 38 -4.07 13.29 1.41
CA SER A 38 -5.42 12.88 0.98
C SER A 38 -6.03 11.90 1.97
N LEU A 39 -7.03 12.35 2.74
CA LEU A 39 -7.78 11.50 3.68
C LEU A 39 -8.44 10.31 2.97
N ARG A 40 -8.96 10.51 1.75
CA ARG A 40 -9.57 9.43 0.96
C ARG A 40 -8.57 8.37 0.56
N ALA A 41 -7.36 8.76 0.17
CA ALA A 41 -6.30 7.82 -0.17
C ALA A 41 -5.86 7.01 1.07
N LEU A 42 -5.73 7.68 2.23
CA LEU A 42 -5.38 7.02 3.48
C LEU A 42 -6.43 5.99 3.91
N LEU A 43 -7.72 6.33 3.83
CA LEU A 43 -8.80 5.38 4.14
C LEU A 43 -8.83 4.19 3.19
N LEU A 44 -8.56 4.41 1.91
CA LEU A 44 -8.53 3.36 0.90
C LEU A 44 -7.35 2.40 1.16
N GLU A 45 -6.20 2.96 1.53
CA GLU A 45 -4.99 2.20 1.89
C GLU A 45 -5.20 1.38 3.15
N LEU A 46 -5.73 1.98 4.21
CA LEU A 46 -6.08 1.33 5.47
C LEU A 46 -7.08 0.19 5.23
N THR A 47 -8.13 0.42 4.44
CA THR A 47 -9.11 -0.62 4.06
C THR A 47 -8.43 -1.78 3.32
N GLY A 48 -7.53 -1.47 2.38
CA GLY A 48 -6.81 -2.49 1.62
C GLY A 48 -5.87 -3.34 2.48
N TYR A 49 -5.20 -2.76 3.47
CA TYR A 49 -4.38 -3.50 4.43
C TYR A 49 -5.20 -4.37 5.36
N ILE A 50 -6.30 -3.84 5.86
CA ILE A 50 -7.23 -4.57 6.72
C ILE A 50 -7.74 -5.81 5.99
N VAL A 51 -8.32 -5.66 4.79
CA VAL A 51 -8.79 -6.79 3.97
C VAL A 51 -7.69 -7.83 3.73
N PHE A 52 -6.47 -7.37 3.44
CA PHE A 52 -5.34 -8.26 3.17
C PHE A 52 -4.90 -9.05 4.41
N VAL A 53 -4.82 -8.41 5.58
CA VAL A 53 -4.50 -9.09 6.84
C VAL A 53 -5.62 -10.04 7.25
N THR A 54 -6.89 -9.64 7.13
CA THR A 54 -8.03 -10.53 7.40
C THR A 54 -7.94 -11.78 6.53
N TYR A 55 -7.65 -11.61 5.24
CA TYR A 55 -7.49 -12.71 4.29
C TYR A 55 -6.39 -13.67 4.76
N GLN A 56 -5.19 -13.15 5.06
CA GLN A 56 -4.08 -14.00 5.48
C GLN A 56 -4.32 -14.69 6.83
N MET A 57 -4.97 -14.02 7.79
CA MET A 57 -5.36 -14.62 9.06
C MET A 57 -6.42 -15.71 8.87
N TYR A 58 -7.38 -15.49 7.98
CA TYR A 58 -8.47 -16.43 7.69
C TYR A 58 -7.97 -17.74 7.07
N TYR A 59 -6.99 -17.65 6.17
CA TYR A 59 -6.36 -18.81 5.53
C TYR A 59 -5.13 -19.34 6.30
N GLU A 60 -4.92 -18.91 7.55
CA GLU A 60 -3.87 -19.40 8.46
C GLU A 60 -2.45 -19.29 7.89
N TYR A 61 -2.15 -18.20 7.19
CA TYR A 61 -0.83 -17.97 6.62
C TYR A 61 0.24 -17.79 7.70
N PRO A 62 1.52 -18.11 7.41
CA PRO A 62 2.60 -17.92 8.38
C PRO A 62 2.78 -16.44 8.70
N LEU A 63 2.93 -16.11 10.00
CA LEU A 63 3.04 -14.73 10.51
C LEU A 63 3.99 -13.82 9.71
N PRO A 64 5.21 -14.25 9.32
CA PRO A 64 6.12 -13.40 8.53
C PRO A 64 5.54 -12.93 7.18
N ALA A 65 4.58 -13.64 6.61
CA ALA A 65 3.96 -13.31 5.33
C ALA A 65 3.09 -12.03 5.39
N PHE A 66 2.63 -11.63 6.58
CA PHE A 66 1.83 -10.41 6.74
C PHE A 66 2.23 -9.51 7.91
N LEU A 67 3.23 -9.85 8.73
CA LEU A 67 3.58 -9.09 9.95
C LEU A 67 3.83 -7.58 9.72
N GLU A 68 4.26 -7.18 8.53
CA GLU A 68 4.47 -5.77 8.19
C GLU A 68 3.15 -4.98 8.08
N TYR A 69 2.04 -5.62 7.70
CA TYR A 69 0.76 -4.95 7.46
C TYR A 69 0.08 -4.48 8.75
N PRO A 70 0.05 -5.25 9.86
CA PRO A 70 -0.40 -4.74 11.16
C PRO A 70 0.35 -3.49 11.62
N VAL A 71 1.68 -3.44 11.38
CA VAL A 71 2.48 -2.25 11.68
C VAL A 71 2.04 -1.05 10.83
N LEU A 72 1.83 -1.27 9.52
CA LEU A 72 1.34 -0.23 8.61
C LEU A 72 -0.06 0.27 9.01
N ILE A 73 -0.98 -0.64 9.35
CA ILE A 73 -2.33 -0.31 9.83
C ILE A 73 -2.24 0.57 11.08
N PHE A 74 -1.36 0.23 12.02
CA PHE A 74 -1.16 1.02 13.23
C PHE A 74 -0.65 2.44 12.92
N GLN A 75 0.36 2.56 12.06
CA GLN A 75 0.89 3.86 11.63
C GLN A 75 -0.17 4.71 10.89
N ASP A 76 -0.97 4.10 10.02
CA ASP A 76 -2.04 4.78 9.28
C ASP A 76 -3.19 5.21 10.16
N THR A 77 -3.51 4.43 11.19
CA THR A 77 -4.52 4.80 12.18
C THR A 77 -4.08 6.02 12.99
N ILE A 78 -2.81 6.08 13.38
CA ILE A 78 -2.24 7.27 14.04
C ILE A 78 -2.31 8.49 13.12
N LEU A 79 -1.92 8.33 11.86
CA LEU A 79 -1.96 9.41 10.87
C LEU A 79 -3.40 9.89 10.63
N LEU A 80 -4.37 8.98 10.53
CA LEU A 80 -5.79 9.30 10.37
C LEU A 80 -6.30 10.11 11.57
N PHE A 81 -5.96 9.68 12.78
CA PHE A 81 -6.34 10.39 14.01
C PHE A 81 -5.75 11.81 14.05
N LEU A 82 -4.48 11.98 13.71
CA LEU A 82 -3.84 13.30 13.62
C LEU A 82 -4.53 14.21 12.59
N ILE A 83 -4.87 13.68 11.40
CA ILE A 83 -5.57 14.44 10.36
C ILE A 83 -6.94 14.91 10.86
N LEU A 84 -7.69 14.03 11.52
CA LEU A 84 -9.01 14.36 12.06
C LEU A 84 -8.93 15.38 13.20
N HIS A 85 -7.92 15.27 14.06
CA HIS A 85 -7.65 16.21 15.13
C HIS A 85 -7.34 17.62 14.57
N TYR A 86 -6.44 17.72 13.59
CA TYR A 86 -6.09 19.01 12.98
C TYR A 86 -7.18 19.61 12.09
N ASN A 87 -8.07 18.79 11.52
CA ASN A 87 -9.26 19.27 10.81
C ASN A 87 -10.40 19.71 11.75
N GLY A 88 -10.26 19.53 13.07
CA GLY A 88 -11.31 19.86 14.05
C GLY A 88 -12.55 18.96 13.98
N ASN A 89 -12.48 17.85 13.23
CA ASN A 89 -13.60 16.98 12.92
C ASN A 89 -13.57 15.68 13.74
N LEU A 90 -13.41 15.80 15.06
CA LEU A 90 -13.33 14.67 16.00
C LEU A 90 -14.53 13.71 15.89
N SER A 91 -15.74 14.22 15.57
CA SER A 91 -16.93 13.39 15.36
C SER A 91 -16.79 12.39 14.21
N GLN A 92 -16.01 12.70 13.17
CA GLN A 92 -15.75 11.76 12.07
C GLN A 92 -14.86 10.59 12.50
N SER A 93 -14.05 10.74 13.55
CA SER A 93 -13.20 9.66 14.08
C SER A 93 -14.03 8.48 14.58
N VAL A 94 -15.16 8.75 15.23
CA VAL A 94 -16.06 7.70 15.73
C VAL A 94 -16.72 6.97 14.56
N ILE A 95 -17.15 7.71 13.53
CA ILE A 95 -17.75 7.12 12.32
C ILE A 95 -16.75 6.18 11.63
N TYR A 96 -15.50 6.62 11.43
CA TYR A 96 -14.47 5.78 10.81
C TYR A 96 -14.15 4.56 11.66
N SER A 97 -14.02 4.72 12.99
CA SER A 97 -13.80 3.59 13.90
C SER A 97 -14.91 2.55 13.81
N THR A 98 -16.18 2.98 13.84
CA THR A 98 -17.33 2.09 13.71
C THR A 98 -17.38 1.43 12.34
N MET A 99 -17.06 2.16 11.27
CA MET A 99 -17.01 1.61 9.91
C MET A 99 -15.93 0.54 9.76
N PHE A 100 -14.74 0.75 10.34
CA PHE A 100 -13.65 -0.24 10.30
C PHE A 100 -13.97 -1.48 11.11
N VAL A 101 -14.50 -1.33 12.34
CA VAL A 101 -14.89 -2.47 13.18
C VAL A 101 -16.04 -3.25 12.55
N GLY A 102 -17.08 -2.56 12.06
CA GLY A 102 -18.21 -3.19 11.37
C GLY A 102 -17.79 -3.88 10.06
N GLY A 103 -16.93 -3.23 9.28
CA GLY A 103 -16.36 -3.80 8.05
C GLY A 103 -15.52 -5.04 8.30
N TRP A 104 -14.68 -5.04 9.35
CA TRP A 104 -13.91 -6.21 9.77
C TRP A 104 -14.80 -7.40 10.12
N GLN A 105 -15.83 -7.18 10.94
CA GLN A 105 -16.78 -8.22 11.32
C GLN A 105 -17.48 -8.80 10.08
N LEU A 106 -17.96 -7.94 9.18
CA LEU A 106 -18.62 -8.34 7.93
C LEU A 106 -17.71 -9.17 7.02
N LEU A 107 -16.43 -8.80 6.91
CA LEU A 107 -15.43 -9.53 6.12
C LEU A 107 -15.24 -10.97 6.63
N THR A 108 -15.33 -11.18 7.94
CA THR A 108 -15.13 -12.50 8.57
C THR A 108 -16.37 -13.40 8.56
N LEU A 109 -17.54 -12.88 8.16
CA LEU A 109 -18.79 -13.65 8.19
C LEU A 109 -18.84 -14.77 7.15
N GLN A 110 -18.35 -14.55 5.93
CA GLN A 110 -18.40 -15.54 4.85
C GLN A 110 -17.17 -15.47 3.94
N LYS A 111 -16.65 -16.65 3.56
CA LYS A 111 -15.46 -16.81 2.69
C LYS A 111 -15.55 -16.00 1.40
N TRP A 112 -16.68 -16.09 0.69
CA TRP A 112 -16.83 -15.41 -0.60
C TRP A 112 -16.80 -13.89 -0.48
N ILE A 113 -17.22 -13.31 0.65
CA ILE A 113 -17.14 -11.87 0.91
C ILE A 113 -15.68 -11.45 1.02
N LEU A 114 -14.88 -12.25 1.72
CA LEU A 114 -13.45 -12.00 1.91
C LEU A 114 -12.67 -12.12 0.59
N ASP A 115 -12.92 -13.17 -0.20
CA ASP A 115 -12.28 -13.37 -1.50
C ASP A 115 -12.67 -12.26 -2.51
N LEU A 116 -13.95 -11.86 -2.50
CA LEU A 116 -14.45 -10.76 -3.32
C LEU A 116 -13.81 -9.43 -2.90
N ALA A 117 -13.75 -9.15 -1.59
CA ALA A 117 -13.11 -7.94 -1.07
C ALA A 117 -11.63 -7.88 -1.44
N MET A 118 -10.91 -9.00 -1.38
CA MET A 118 -9.51 -9.07 -1.79
C MET A 118 -9.36 -8.76 -3.29
N SER A 119 -10.22 -9.36 -4.12
CA SER A 119 -10.23 -9.13 -5.58
C SER A 119 -10.53 -7.66 -5.91
N MET A 120 -11.55 -7.09 -5.27
CA MET A 120 -11.92 -5.67 -5.44
C MET A 120 -10.80 -4.75 -4.99
N CYS A 121 -10.14 -5.02 -3.87
CA CYS A 121 -8.99 -4.25 -3.42
C CYS A 121 -7.86 -4.25 -4.47
N THR A 122 -7.64 -5.39 -5.12
CA THR A 122 -6.65 -5.54 -6.19
C THR A 122 -7.05 -4.72 -7.42
N PHE A 123 -8.30 -4.82 -7.87
CA PHE A 123 -8.81 -4.04 -9.01
C PHE A 123 -8.73 -2.54 -8.76
N ILE A 124 -9.13 -2.08 -7.57
CA ILE A 124 -9.06 -0.67 -7.18
C ILE A 124 -7.61 -0.20 -7.16
N SER A 125 -6.70 -0.99 -6.60
CA SER A 125 -5.26 -0.66 -6.55
C SER A 125 -4.65 -0.58 -7.95
N ALA A 126 -5.01 -1.53 -8.82
CA ALA A 126 -4.59 -1.55 -10.22
C ALA A 126 -5.11 -0.32 -10.99
N GLY A 127 -6.41 -0.03 -10.86
CA GLY A 127 -7.05 1.14 -11.46
C GLY A 127 -6.42 2.45 -10.99
N SER A 128 -6.11 2.57 -9.70
CA SER A 128 -5.45 3.78 -9.16
C SER A 128 -4.07 4.02 -9.80
N LYS A 129 -3.26 2.96 -9.94
CA LYS A 129 -1.94 3.07 -10.60
C LYS A 129 -2.07 3.37 -12.08
N PHE A 130 -3.08 2.82 -12.74
CA PHE A 130 -3.36 3.11 -14.14
C PHE A 130 -3.75 4.58 -14.35
N VAL A 131 -4.63 5.13 -13.51
CA VAL A 131 -4.97 6.57 -13.54
C VAL A 131 -3.73 7.42 -13.27
N GLN A 132 -2.88 7.05 -12.31
CA GLN A 132 -1.62 7.76 -12.06
C GLN A 132 -0.68 7.73 -13.28
N LEU A 133 -0.62 6.60 -14.00
CA LEU A 133 0.13 6.49 -15.25
C LEU A 133 -0.45 7.39 -16.35
N GLN A 134 -1.77 7.44 -16.50
CA GLN A 134 -2.44 8.32 -17.45
C GLN A 134 -2.17 9.79 -17.16
N CYS A 135 -2.33 10.22 -15.90
CA CYS A 135 -2.00 11.58 -15.49
C CYS A 135 -0.51 11.92 -15.73
N LEU A 136 0.40 10.96 -15.52
CA LEU A 136 1.82 11.14 -15.82
C LEU A 136 2.06 11.33 -17.33
N TRP A 137 1.36 10.57 -18.17
CA TRP A 137 1.44 10.70 -19.63
C TRP A 137 0.91 12.03 -20.14
N GLU A 138 -0.21 12.49 -19.60
CA GLU A 138 -0.81 13.77 -19.98
C GLU A 138 0.02 14.96 -19.50
N SER A 139 0.46 14.95 -18.25
CA SER A 139 1.23 16.07 -17.68
C SER A 139 2.68 16.12 -18.16
N LYS A 140 3.27 14.99 -18.54
CA LYS A 140 4.71 14.80 -18.83
C LYS A 140 5.64 15.28 -17.72
N ASP A 141 5.10 15.61 -16.54
CA ASP A 141 5.84 16.23 -15.45
C ASP A 141 6.27 15.16 -14.44
N SER A 142 7.43 14.57 -14.71
CA SER A 142 8.05 13.54 -13.87
C SER A 142 8.55 14.06 -12.51
N SER A 143 8.50 15.38 -12.27
CA SER A 143 9.00 16.04 -11.07
C SER A 143 8.15 15.73 -9.83
N ARG A 144 6.85 15.47 -10.03
CA ARG A 144 5.90 15.17 -8.95
C ARG A 144 5.94 13.71 -8.49
N VAL A 145 6.59 12.82 -9.25
CA VAL A 145 6.56 11.37 -9.04
C VAL A 145 7.97 10.84 -8.82
N SER A 146 8.28 10.37 -7.61
CA SER A 146 9.60 9.86 -7.26
C SER A 146 9.86 8.48 -7.89
N ALA A 147 10.74 8.43 -8.90
CA ALA A 147 11.19 7.18 -9.53
C ALA A 147 11.72 6.15 -8.50
N LEU A 148 12.36 6.63 -7.43
CA LEU A 148 12.88 5.78 -6.35
C LEU A 148 11.74 5.10 -5.59
N SER A 149 10.65 5.82 -5.30
CA SER A 149 9.49 5.26 -4.60
C SER A 149 8.79 4.16 -5.41
N TRP A 150 8.69 4.33 -6.74
CA TRP A 150 8.13 3.30 -7.62
C TRP A 150 9.05 2.10 -7.78
N THR A 151 10.37 2.33 -7.85
CA THR A 151 11.37 1.25 -7.91
C THR A 151 11.36 0.42 -6.62
N MET A 152 11.31 1.06 -5.46
CA MET A 152 11.16 0.38 -4.16
C MET A 152 9.83 -0.39 -4.10
N SER A 153 8.72 0.18 -4.59
CA SER A 153 7.43 -0.51 -4.64
C SER A 153 7.46 -1.75 -5.54
N SER A 154 8.15 -1.69 -6.69
CA SER A 154 8.39 -2.85 -7.56
C SER A 154 9.20 -3.92 -6.83
N TYR A 155 10.28 -3.54 -6.14
CA TYR A 155 11.10 -4.46 -5.36
C TYR A 155 10.28 -5.17 -4.27
N THR A 156 9.49 -4.42 -3.50
CA THR A 156 8.64 -5.00 -2.46
C THR A 156 7.61 -5.97 -3.04
N CYS A 157 6.96 -5.64 -4.16
CA CYS A 157 6.00 -6.56 -4.79
C CYS A 157 6.68 -7.83 -5.30
N MET A 158 7.89 -7.71 -5.85
CA MET A 158 8.66 -8.87 -6.33
C MET A 158 9.15 -9.77 -5.18
N ALA A 159 9.63 -9.17 -4.08
CA ALA A 159 9.95 -9.89 -2.85
C ALA A 159 8.72 -10.63 -2.33
N ARG A 160 7.54 -10.00 -2.41
CA ARG A 160 6.27 -10.62 -2.02
C ARG A 160 5.88 -11.80 -2.89
N ILE A 161 6.01 -11.71 -4.22
CA ILE A 161 5.80 -12.86 -5.13
C ILE A 161 6.71 -14.02 -4.69
N PHE A 162 7.99 -13.76 -4.48
CA PHE A 162 8.94 -14.78 -4.05
C PHE A 162 8.54 -15.41 -2.72
N THR A 163 8.23 -14.60 -1.70
CA THR A 163 7.80 -15.14 -0.40
C THR A 163 6.51 -15.93 -0.51
N THR A 164 5.51 -15.47 -1.27
CA THR A 164 4.23 -16.17 -1.44
C THR A 164 4.41 -17.51 -2.12
N VAL A 165 5.23 -17.60 -3.18
CA VAL A 165 5.56 -18.86 -3.84
C VAL A 165 6.21 -19.85 -2.87
N MET A 166 7.07 -19.36 -1.97
CA MET A 166 7.82 -20.19 -1.03
C MET A 166 7.02 -20.58 0.22
N THR A 167 6.07 -19.75 0.68
CA THR A 167 5.36 -19.97 1.95
C THR A 167 3.98 -20.57 1.79
N THR A 168 3.19 -20.10 0.84
CA THR A 168 1.74 -20.37 0.78
C THR A 168 1.28 -20.91 -0.57
N GLY A 169 1.91 -20.50 -1.67
CA GLY A 169 1.55 -20.94 -3.02
C GLY A 169 0.19 -20.44 -3.50
N ASP A 170 -0.39 -19.45 -2.84
CA ASP A 170 -1.74 -18.98 -3.15
C ASP A 170 -1.78 -18.12 -4.43
N LEU A 171 -2.56 -18.59 -5.40
CA LEU A 171 -2.70 -17.96 -6.72
C LEU A 171 -3.38 -16.59 -6.66
N GLN A 172 -4.31 -16.35 -5.74
CA GLN A 172 -5.01 -15.08 -5.62
C GLN A 172 -4.07 -13.98 -5.10
N VAL A 173 -3.27 -14.31 -4.07
CA VAL A 173 -2.27 -13.39 -3.52
C VAL A 173 -1.12 -13.18 -4.52
N MET A 174 -0.67 -14.24 -5.19
CA MET A 174 0.32 -14.12 -6.27
C MET A 174 -0.19 -13.23 -7.42
N ALA A 175 -1.41 -13.44 -7.90
CA ALA A 175 -1.98 -12.65 -8.99
C ALA A 175 -2.02 -11.16 -8.64
N ARG A 176 -2.41 -10.81 -7.41
CA ARG A 176 -2.35 -9.43 -6.89
C ARG A 176 -0.96 -8.85 -7.02
N PHE A 177 0.07 -9.53 -6.50
CA PHE A 177 1.43 -8.99 -6.53
C PHE A 177 2.03 -8.96 -7.93
N ILE A 178 1.69 -9.91 -8.81
CA ILE A 178 2.10 -9.90 -10.22
C ILE A 178 1.51 -8.66 -10.91
N VAL A 179 0.20 -8.45 -10.82
CA VAL A 179 -0.47 -7.28 -11.42
C VAL A 179 0.15 -5.99 -10.89
N MET A 180 0.38 -5.90 -9.57
CA MET A 180 0.96 -4.72 -8.94
C MET A 180 2.42 -4.48 -9.39
N THR A 181 3.21 -5.55 -9.55
CA THR A 181 4.60 -5.47 -10.03
C THR A 181 4.65 -4.98 -11.47
N VAL A 182 3.83 -5.53 -12.35
CA VAL A 182 3.76 -5.12 -13.76
C VAL A 182 3.41 -3.63 -13.88
N LEU A 183 2.39 -3.18 -13.15
CA LEU A 183 1.99 -1.77 -13.13
C LEU A 183 3.09 -0.87 -12.54
N ASN A 184 3.74 -1.28 -11.47
CA ASN A 184 4.82 -0.51 -10.85
C ASN A 184 6.04 -0.39 -11.78
N VAL A 185 6.42 -1.47 -12.47
CA VAL A 185 7.52 -1.47 -13.44
C VAL A 185 7.17 -0.59 -14.63
N TRP A 186 5.93 -0.64 -15.14
CA TRP A 186 5.48 0.23 -16.21
C TRP A 186 5.59 1.70 -15.80
N VAL A 187 5.03 2.09 -14.65
CA VAL A 187 5.13 3.47 -14.17
C VAL A 187 6.59 3.90 -13.99
N THR A 188 7.44 3.03 -13.42
CA THR A 188 8.88 3.31 -13.27
C THR A 188 9.55 3.55 -14.61
N ALA A 189 9.29 2.70 -15.61
CA ALA A 189 9.83 2.85 -16.96
C ALA A 189 9.40 4.16 -17.62
N THR A 190 8.12 4.53 -17.48
CA THR A 190 7.56 5.78 -18.00
C THR A 190 8.22 7.01 -17.34
N VAL A 191 8.38 7.01 -16.01
CA VAL A 191 9.06 8.09 -15.29
C VAL A 191 10.52 8.24 -15.75
N LEU A 192 11.24 7.13 -15.91
CA LEU A 192 12.63 7.16 -16.38
C LEU A 192 12.77 7.64 -17.83
N TYR A 193 11.81 7.27 -18.69
CA TYR A 193 11.77 7.74 -20.08
C TYR A 193 11.58 9.27 -20.14
N TYR A 194 10.63 9.83 -19.40
CA TYR A 194 10.40 11.28 -19.36
C TYR A 194 11.57 12.05 -18.74
N ARG A 195 12.23 11.51 -17.71
CA ARG A 195 13.45 12.12 -17.14
C ARG A 195 14.61 12.18 -18.14
N LYS A 196 14.80 11.14 -18.97
CA LYS A 196 15.84 11.12 -20.00
C LYS A 196 15.55 12.09 -21.15
N GLY A 197 14.28 12.30 -21.50
CA GLY A 197 13.87 13.29 -22.50
C GLY A 197 14.19 14.72 -22.06
N CYS A 198 13.93 15.04 -20.79
CA CYS A 198 14.18 16.38 -20.24
C CYS A 198 15.69 16.71 -20.13
N LYS A 199 16.53 15.73 -19.75
CA LYS A 199 18.00 15.89 -19.70
C LYS A 199 18.70 16.05 -21.06
N LYS A 200 18.02 15.80 -22.18
CA LYS A 200 18.59 15.89 -23.53
C LYS A 200 18.36 17.24 -24.20
N GLN A 201 17.66 18.16 -23.52
CA GLN A 201 17.33 19.50 -24.00
C GLN A 201 18.06 20.63 -23.26
N ASP A 202 18.91 20.28 -22.29
CA ASP A 202 19.92 21.18 -21.68
C ASP A 202 21.29 20.88 -22.28
#